data_AF-A0A453L6R9-F1
#
_entry.id   AF-A0A453L6R9-F1
#
_cell.length_a   1.000
_cell.length_b   1.000
_cell.length_c   1.000
_cell.angle_alpha   90.00
_cell.angle_beta   90.00
_cell.angle_gamma   90.00
#
_symmetry.space_group_name_H-M   'P 1'
#
loop_
_entity.id
_entity.type
_entity.pdbx_description
1 polymer ?
#
loop_
_entity_poly.entity_id
_entity_poly.type
_entity_poly.pdbx_seq_one_letter_code
_entity_poly.pdbx_strand_id
1 'polypeptide(L)' 'MAGRGGAGAMSKRLMERMLGMFRSRTQVGVDRAGNHYFSRVEEVDGAMKEKRWIEFKGDRDPTTVPG' A
#
# COMPACT_ATOMS: atom_id res chain seq x y z
N MET A 1 -16.06 20.56 -36.57
CA MET A 1 -16.29 19.14 -36.24
C MET A 1 -15.62 18.83 -34.91
N ALA A 2 -16.39 18.75 -33.83
CA ALA A 2 -15.87 18.42 -32.50
C ALA A 2 -16.12 16.93 -32.20
N GLY A 3 -15.17 16.30 -31.51
CA GLY A 3 -15.44 15.08 -30.74
C GLY A 3 -14.78 13.80 -31.25
N ARG A 4 -13.50 13.59 -30.92
CA ARG A 4 -12.94 12.26 -30.67
C ARG A 4 -11.89 12.36 -29.57
N GLY A 5 -12.27 12.04 -28.33
CA GLY A 5 -11.34 12.04 -27.20
C GLY A 5 -11.96 11.67 -25.85
N GLY A 6 -12.96 10.79 -25.82
CA GLY A 6 -13.71 10.46 -24.59
C GLY A 6 -13.23 9.23 -23.83
N ALA A 7 -12.70 8.21 -24.51
CA ALA A 7 -12.48 6.89 -23.88
C ALA A 7 -11.08 6.70 -23.26
N GLY A 8 -10.03 7.32 -23.81
CA GLY A 8 -8.65 7.14 -23.33
C GLY A 8 -8.34 7.87 -22.03
N ALA A 9 -8.95 9.04 -21.79
CA ALA A 9 -8.69 9.84 -20.59
C ALA A 9 -9.38 9.31 -19.33
N MET A 10 -10.54 8.65 -19.48
CA MET A 10 -11.29 8.05 -18.36
C MET A 10 -10.59 6.79 -17.82
N SER A 11 -10.00 5.98 -18.71
CA SER A 11 -9.16 4.83 -18.35
C SER A 11 -7.91 5.25 -17.57
N LYS A 12 -7.21 6.30 -18.02
CA LYS A 12 -5.98 6.77 -17.36
C LYS A 12 -6.24 7.27 -15.93
N ARG A 13 -7.32 8.03 -15.73
CA ARG A 13 -7.75 8.50 -14.40
C ARG A 13 -8.18 7.35 -13.48
N LEU A 14 -8.81 6.32 -14.02
CA LEU A 14 -9.20 5.14 -13.24
C LEU A 14 -7.96 4.34 -12.81
N MET A 15 -6.99 4.17 -13.72
CA MET A 15 -5.69 3.53 -13.43
C MET A 15 -4.87 4.34 -12.42
N GLU A 16 -4.81 5.66 -12.56
CA GLU A 16 -4.13 6.55 -11.60
C GLU A 16 -4.77 6.49 -10.20
N ARG A 17 -6.11 6.39 -10.11
CA ARG A 17 -6.82 6.21 -8.82
C ARG A 17 -6.55 4.84 -8.20
N MET A 18 -6.54 3.78 -9.00
CA MET A 18 -6.18 2.43 -8.54
C MET A 18 -4.72 2.38 -8.06
N LEU A 19 -3.77 2.89 -8.85
CA LEU A 19 -2.36 3.00 -8.48
C LEU A 19 -2.14 3.87 -7.23
N GLY A 20 -2.91 4.96 -7.09
CA GLY A 20 -2.92 5.80 -5.89
C GLY A 20 -3.39 5.04 -4.64
N MET A 21 -4.34 4.12 -4.80
CA MET A 21 -4.80 3.23 -3.72
C MET A 21 -3.69 2.26 -3.28
N PHE A 22 -2.95 1.67 -4.23
CA PHE A 22 -1.84 0.76 -3.94
C PHE A 22 -0.63 1.44 -3.29
N ARG A 23 -0.43 2.75 -3.53
CA ARG A 23 0.61 3.56 -2.86
C ARG A 23 0.28 3.92 -1.41
N SER A 24 -0.98 3.77 -0.99
CA SER A 24 -1.41 4.10 0.38
C SER A 24 -0.91 3.04 1.37
N ARG A 25 -0.46 3.48 2.54
CA ARG A 25 -0.09 2.58 3.64
C ARG A 25 -1.37 1.91 4.15
N THR A 26 -1.48 0.60 4.02
CA THR A 26 -2.61 -0.17 4.57
C THR A 26 -2.24 -0.69 5.95
N GLN A 27 -3.06 -0.40 6.97
CA GLN A 27 -2.94 -1.05 8.26
C GLN A 27 -3.60 -2.42 8.19
N VAL A 28 -2.82 -3.47 8.40
CA VAL A 28 -3.26 -4.87 8.33
C VAL A 28 -3.89 -5.30 9.64
N GLY A 29 -3.38 -4.82 10.77
CA GLY A 29 -3.92 -5.12 12.08
C GLY A 29 -3.05 -4.64 13.24
N VAL A 30 -3.52 -4.93 14.44
CA VAL A 30 -2.82 -4.67 15.71
C VAL A 30 -2.77 -5.98 16.48
N ASP A 31 -1.60 -6.37 16.97
CA ASP A 31 -1.49 -7.56 17.83
C ASP A 31 -1.88 -7.26 19.30
N ARG A 32 -1.86 -8.31 20.13
CA ARG A 32 -2.20 -8.19 21.56
C ARG A 32 -1.21 -7.34 22.35
N ALA A 33 0.03 -7.20 21.87
CA ALA A 33 1.04 -6.32 22.47
C ALA A 33 0.87 -4.86 22.03
N GLY A 34 0.00 -4.60 21.04
CA GLY A 34 -0.27 -3.28 20.51
C GLY A 34 0.63 -2.90 19.34
N ASN A 35 1.39 -3.85 18.75
CA ASN A 35 2.19 -3.56 17.57
C ASN A 35 1.31 -3.43 16.34
N HIS A 36 1.59 -2.45 15.49
CA HIS A 36 0.82 -2.17 14.29
C HIS A 36 1.51 -2.78 13.07
N TYR A 37 0.78 -3.61 12.34
CA TYR A 37 1.24 -4.25 11.12
C TYR A 37 0.78 -3.42 9.93
N PHE A 38 1.73 -3.10 9.06
CA PHE A 38 1.47 -2.33 7.85
C PHE A 38 1.92 -3.10 6.61
N SER A 39 1.17 -2.92 5.53
CA SER A 39 1.59 -3.29 4.18
C SER A 39 1.50 -2.08 3.26
N ARG A 40 2.37 -2.07 2.26
CA ARG A 40 2.36 -1.08 1.19
C ARG A 40 2.89 -1.72 -0.08
N VAL A 41 2.20 -1.51 -1.19
CA VAL A 41 2.71 -1.92 -2.51
C VAL A 41 3.53 -0.77 -3.07
N GLU A 42 4.79 -1.04 -3.38
CA GLU A 42 5.71 -0.08 -3.98
C GLU A 42 6.30 -0.67 -5.27
N GLU A 43 6.47 0.17 -6.28
CA GLU A 43 7.21 -0.20 -7.48
C GLU A 43 8.70 -0.04 -7.19
N VAL A 44 9.44 -1.15 -7.25
CA VAL A 44 10.89 -1.22 -7.02
C VAL A 44 11.51 -1.91 -8.22
N ASP A 45 12.39 -1.21 -8.93
CA ASP A 45 13.07 -1.68 -10.14
C ASP A 45 12.09 -2.14 -11.26
N GLY A 46 10.95 -1.47 -11.41
CA GLY A 46 9.92 -1.81 -12.39
C GLY A 46 9.06 -3.03 -12.01
N ALA A 47 9.25 -3.59 -10.82
CA ALA A 47 8.42 -4.66 -10.27
C ALA A 47 7.57 -4.14 -9.09
N MET A 48 6.29 -4.52 -9.07
CA MET A 48 5.43 -4.27 -7.91
C MET A 48 5.82 -5.20 -6.76
N LYS A 49 6.30 -4.65 -5.64
CA LYS A 49 6.67 -5.38 -4.43
C LYS A 49 5.78 -4.96 -3.27
N GLU A 50 5.33 -5.94 -2.49
CA GLU A 50 4.69 -5.67 -1.20
C GLU A 50 5.75 -5.53 -0.13
N LYS A 51 5.81 -4.36 0.50
CA LYS A 51 6.61 -4.09 1.69
C LYS A 51 5.72 -4.26 2.92
N ARG A 52 6.14 -5.11 3.86
CA ARG A 52 5.46 -5.33 5.15
C ARG A 52 6.39 -4.91 6.28
N TRP A 53 5.87 -4.17 7.26
CA TRP A 53 6.63 -3.76 8.44
C TRP A 53 5.75 -3.63 9.67
N ILE A 54 6.42 -3.54 10.82
CA ILE A 54 5.79 -3.49 12.14
C ILE A 54 6.23 -2.19 12.81
N GLU A 55 5.27 -1.43 13.35
CA GLU A 55 5.53 -0.34 14.29
C GLU A 55 5.27 -0.84 15.70
N PHE A 56 6.34 -0.98 16.49
CA PHE A 56 6.27 -1.44 17.88
C PHE A 56 5.80 -0.30 18.78
N LYS A 57 4.89 -0.60 19.71
CA LYS A 57 4.31 0.39 20.64
C LYS A 57 5.14 0.61 21.92
N GLY A 58 6.21 -0.17 22.12
CA GLY A 58 7.10 -0.15 23.30
C GLY A 58 8.56 -0.41 22.96
N ASP A 59 9.37 -0.82 23.94
CA ASP A 59 10.76 -1.20 23.71
C ASP A 59 10.86 -2.27 22.62
N ARG A 60 11.79 -2.05 21.69
CA ARG A 60 11.89 -2.75 20.41
C ARG A 60 12.42 -4.16 20.64
N ASP A 61 11.58 -5.05 21.15
CA ASP A 61 11.89 -6.46 21.31
C ASP A 61 11.45 -7.23 20.04
N PRO A 62 12.40 -7.67 19.19
CA PRO A 62 12.10 -8.41 17.97
C PRO A 62 11.47 -9.80 18.22
N THR A 63 11.42 -10.30 19.46
CA THR A 63 10.74 -11.57 19.78
C THR A 63 9.22 -11.43 19.90
N THR A 64 8.66 -10.24 19.71
CA THR A 64 7.21 -9.98 19.82
C THR A 64 6.42 -10.33 18.57
N VAL A 65 7.08 -10.71 17.47
CA VAL A 65 6.41 -11.23 16.28
C VAL A 65 5.95 -12.66 16.58
N PRO A 66 4.64 -12.96 16.56
CA PRO A 66 4.15 -14.32 16.74
C PRO A 66 4.66 -15.19 15.58
N GLY A 67 5.32 -16.30 15.91
CA GLY A 67 5.63 -17.37 14.95
C GLY A 67 4.40 -18.16 14.56
#